data_AF-A0A6A5SD52-F1
#
_entry.id   AF-A0A6A5SD52-F1
#
_cell.length_a   1.000
_cell.length_b   1.000
_cell.length_c   1.000
_cell.angle_alpha   90.00
_cell.angle_beta   90.00
_cell.angle_gamma   90.00
#
_symmetry.space_group_name_H-M   'P 1'
#
loop_
_entity.id
_entity.type
_entity.pdbx_description
1 polymer ?
#
loop_
_entity_poly.entity_id
_entity_poly.type
_entity_poly.pdbx_seq_one_letter_code
_entity_poly.pdbx_strand_id
1 'polypeptide(L)'
;MSLDSFAVPKLQKDGSNLLHWHQAFELYANSIGAASILAGSSKLPPSPQIDEPEPWDSSMARKVLSRADAMKQRVKYEEQRRKVLDITEAAVQAHKAKVNEWNCLDLLLRLAILKTTDQTLYSSLPKDSIAAQVNAIKHQYQEQGINEECSSWAEFMKLRCQDCTSTQQFTDQFQAGIARLESFDMKLPAKCYVYQFLLAIAESYPEFAKDCHHDIRKNRNLTI
;
A
#
# COMPACT_ATOMS: atom_id res chain seq x y z
N MET A 1 -9.63 20.89 4.92
CA MET A 1 -9.48 19.68 5.75
C MET A 1 -8.00 19.53 6.05
N SER A 2 -7.62 19.49 7.33
CA SER A 2 -6.21 19.37 7.70
C SER A 2 -5.71 17.96 7.35
N LEU A 3 -4.58 17.89 6.63
CA LEU A 3 -3.84 16.68 6.26
C LEU A 3 -3.00 16.13 7.43
N ASP A 4 -3.39 16.43 8.66
CA ASP A 4 -2.64 16.07 9.88
C ASP A 4 -3.03 14.66 10.35
N SER A 5 -2.54 13.67 9.61
CA SER A 5 -1.88 12.46 10.11
C SER A 5 -1.97 11.40 9.01
N PHE A 6 -0.87 11.15 8.31
CA PHE A 6 -0.76 9.93 7.52
C PHE A 6 -0.88 8.76 8.49
N ALA A 7 -1.98 8.02 8.40
CA ALA A 7 -2.21 6.81 9.19
C ALA A 7 -1.22 5.68 8.85
N VAL A 8 -0.46 5.85 7.77
CA VAL A 8 0.57 4.90 7.34
C VAL A 8 1.84 5.15 8.15
N PRO A 9 2.35 4.16 8.90
CA PRO A 9 3.60 4.30 9.63
C PRO A 9 4.78 4.49 8.68
N LYS A 10 5.92 4.99 9.16
CA LYS A 10 7.16 4.96 8.37
C LYS A 10 7.65 3.52 8.25
N LEU A 11 8.05 3.11 7.06
CA LEU A 11 8.69 1.83 6.81
C LEU A 11 10.11 1.85 7.41
N GLN A 12 10.41 0.87 8.24
CA GLN A 12 11.72 0.73 8.85
C GLN A 12 12.76 0.23 7.84
N LYS A 13 14.02 0.63 8.03
CA LYS A 13 15.11 0.27 7.11
C LYS A 13 15.36 -1.24 7.05
N ASP A 14 15.09 -1.92 8.14
CA ASP A 14 15.16 -3.37 8.28
C ASP A 14 13.87 -4.07 7.85
N GLY A 15 12.84 -3.35 7.40
CA GLY A 15 11.59 -3.95 6.94
C GLY A 15 10.78 -4.67 8.02
N SER A 16 11.11 -4.49 9.31
CA SER A 16 10.47 -5.24 10.40
C SER A 16 8.97 -4.94 10.59
N ASN A 17 8.49 -3.86 9.95
CA ASN A 17 7.10 -3.42 9.94
C ASN A 17 6.50 -3.34 8.51
N LEU A 18 7.06 -4.05 7.53
CA LEU A 18 6.58 -4.10 6.14
C LEU A 18 5.10 -4.51 5.97
N LEU A 19 4.64 -5.56 6.66
CA LEU A 19 3.25 -6.02 6.65
C LEU A 19 2.33 -4.94 7.24
N HIS A 20 2.71 -4.39 8.40
CA HIS A 20 1.94 -3.35 9.08
C HIS A 20 1.86 -2.08 8.22
N TRP A 21 2.98 -1.70 7.62
CA TRP A 21 3.05 -0.61 6.65
C TRP A 21 2.12 -0.87 5.46
N HIS A 22 2.18 -2.07 4.89
CA HIS A 22 1.39 -2.43 3.72
C HIS A 22 -0.11 -2.40 4.01
N GLN A 23 -0.55 -2.99 5.13
CA GLN A 23 -1.95 -2.97 5.56
C GLN A 23 -2.44 -1.55 5.81
N ALA A 24 -1.65 -0.71 6.49
CA ALA A 24 -2.00 0.69 6.71
C ALA A 24 -2.07 1.48 5.39
N PHE A 25 -1.19 1.16 4.43
CA PHE A 25 -1.21 1.77 3.10
C PHE A 25 -2.46 1.37 2.29
N GLU A 26 -2.89 0.11 2.37
CA GLU A 26 -4.16 -0.35 1.78
C GLU A 26 -5.37 0.34 2.40
N LEU A 27 -5.41 0.45 3.73
CA LEU A 27 -6.47 1.18 4.44
C LEU A 27 -6.51 2.66 4.03
N TYR A 28 -5.35 3.30 3.88
CA TYR A 28 -5.24 4.67 3.37
C TYR A 28 -5.76 4.78 1.94
N ALA A 29 -5.37 3.86 1.04
CA ALA A 29 -5.86 3.86 -0.33
C ALA A 29 -7.39 3.69 -0.39
N ASN A 30 -7.95 2.84 0.47
CA ASN A 30 -9.40 2.67 0.59
C ASN A 30 -10.09 3.94 1.11
N SER A 31 -9.53 4.62 2.11
CA SER A 31 -10.14 5.81 2.70
C SER A 31 -10.22 7.01 1.76
N ILE A 32 -9.27 7.11 0.81
CA ILE A 32 -9.29 8.13 -0.24
C ILE A 32 -9.97 7.67 -1.54
N GLY A 33 -10.51 6.45 -1.60
CA GLY A 33 -11.17 5.91 -2.80
C GLY A 33 -10.21 5.51 -3.93
N ALA A 34 -8.92 5.31 -3.65
CA ALA A 34 -7.88 4.98 -4.63
C ALA A 34 -7.53 3.49 -4.69
N ALA A 35 -8.33 2.61 -4.09
CA ALA A 35 -8.11 1.17 -4.01
C ALA A 35 -7.86 0.52 -5.39
N SER A 36 -8.62 0.92 -6.41
CA SER A 36 -8.46 0.42 -7.77
C SER A 36 -7.16 0.86 -8.44
N ILE A 37 -6.61 2.03 -8.08
CA ILE A 37 -5.30 2.50 -8.57
C ILE A 37 -4.20 1.68 -7.90
N LEU A 38 -4.30 1.45 -6.59
CA LEU A 38 -3.37 0.60 -5.84
C LEU A 38 -3.33 -0.83 -6.39
N ALA A 39 -4.49 -1.40 -6.72
CA ALA A 39 -4.61 -2.72 -7.33
C ALA A 39 -4.12 -2.78 -8.79
N GLY A 40 -3.84 -1.64 -9.42
CA GLY A 40 -3.47 -1.56 -10.84
C GLY A 40 -4.62 -1.82 -11.81
N SER A 41 -5.87 -1.91 -11.33
CA SER A 41 -7.05 -2.15 -12.15
C SER A 41 -7.61 -0.88 -12.78
N SER A 42 -7.43 0.27 -12.13
CA SER A 42 -7.79 1.58 -12.68
C SER A 42 -6.61 2.19 -13.43
N LYS A 43 -6.81 2.42 -14.73
CA LYS A 43 -5.87 3.16 -15.60
C LYS A 43 -6.35 4.59 -15.81
N LEU A 44 -5.42 5.45 -16.21
CA LEU A 44 -5.73 6.80 -16.64
C LEU A 44 -6.87 6.77 -17.69
N PRO A 45 -7.95 7.54 -17.51
CA PRO A 45 -9.08 7.53 -18.44
C PRO A 45 -8.64 7.87 -19.88
N PRO A 46 -8.99 7.04 -20.88
CA PRO A 46 -8.63 7.30 -22.27
C PRO A 46 -9.34 8.55 -22.78
N SER A 47 -8.70 9.28 -23.69
CA SER A 47 -9.32 10.44 -24.34
C SER A 47 -10.65 10.06 -25.01
N PRO A 48 -11.67 10.94 -24.95
CA PRO A 48 -12.94 10.68 -25.63
C PRO A 48 -12.70 10.60 -27.14
N GLN A 49 -13.31 9.61 -27.79
CA GLN A 49 -13.41 9.57 -29.24
C GLN A 49 -14.52 10.54 -29.66
N ILE A 50 -14.16 11.54 -30.45
CA ILE A 50 -15.08 12.58 -30.92
C ILE A 50 -15.26 12.36 -32.42
N ASP A 51 -16.47 11.97 -32.82
CA ASP A 51 -16.84 11.92 -34.23
C ASP A 51 -17.18 13.35 -34.69
N GLU A 52 -16.29 13.94 -35.47
CA GLU A 52 -16.58 15.23 -36.11
C GLU A 52 -17.68 15.05 -37.15
N PRO A 53 -18.72 15.92 -37.17
CA PRO A 53 -19.75 15.85 -38.20
C PRO A 53 -19.12 16.15 -39.56
N GLU A 54 -19.47 15.37 -40.58
CA GLU A 54 -18.95 15.57 -41.94
C GLU A 54 -19.09 17.04 -42.38
N PRO A 55 -18.06 17.62 -43.02
CA PRO A 55 -18.12 18.99 -43.52
C PRO A 55 -19.29 19.15 -44.49
N TRP A 56 -20.03 20.26 -44.36
CA TRP A 56 -21.09 20.59 -45.30
C TRP A 56 -20.55 20.67 -46.73
N ASP A 57 -20.94 19.71 -47.58
CA ASP A 57 -20.62 19.74 -48.99
C ASP A 57 -21.54 20.73 -49.75
N SER A 58 -21.07 21.96 -49.86
CA SER A 58 -21.75 23.02 -50.61
C SER A 58 -21.89 22.75 -52.13
N SER A 59 -21.26 21.69 -52.64
CA SER A 59 -21.31 21.31 -54.05
C SER A 59 -22.63 20.62 -54.41
N MET A 60 -23.24 19.86 -53.48
CA MET A 60 -24.55 19.20 -53.68
C MET A 60 -25.71 20.19 -53.67
N ALA A 61 -25.66 21.22 -52.82
CA ALA A 61 -26.69 22.25 -52.75
C ALA A 61 -26.77 23.13 -54.01
N ARG A 62 -25.67 23.22 -54.78
CA ARG A 62 -25.58 24.06 -55.99
C ARG A 62 -26.17 23.41 -57.25
N LYS A 63 -26.38 22.08 -57.27
CA LYS A 63 -26.75 21.35 -58.49
C LYS A 63 -28.20 20.82 -58.51
N VAL A 64 -28.90 20.75 -57.37
CA VAL A 64 -30.16 19.99 -57.27
C VAL A 64 -31.31 20.72 -56.54
N LEU A 65 -31.04 21.74 -55.72
CA LEU A 65 -32.05 22.34 -54.82
C LEU A 65 -32.37 23.80 -55.16
N SER A 66 -33.63 24.21 -54.95
CA SER A 66 -34.01 25.63 -54.93
C SER A 66 -33.28 26.36 -53.80
N ARG A 67 -33.00 27.66 -53.99
CA ARG A 67 -32.30 28.51 -53.01
C ARG A 67 -32.94 28.45 -51.61
N ALA A 68 -34.27 28.35 -51.54
CA ALA A 68 -35.01 28.25 -50.28
C ALA A 68 -34.79 26.90 -49.56
N ASP A 69 -34.70 25.80 -50.32
CA ASP A 69 -34.51 24.46 -49.75
C ASP A 69 -33.06 24.22 -49.32
N ALA A 70 -32.09 24.76 -50.08
CA ALA A 70 -30.70 24.80 -49.67
C ALA A 70 -30.50 25.58 -48.36
N MET A 71 -31.21 26.70 -48.18
CA MET A 71 -31.18 27.49 -46.95
C MET A 71 -31.76 26.68 -45.76
N LYS A 72 -32.89 25.99 -45.94
CA LYS A 72 -33.49 25.14 -44.90
C LYS A 72 -32.59 23.98 -44.49
N GLN A 73 -31.92 23.33 -45.45
CA GLN A 73 -30.99 22.24 -45.14
C GLN A 73 -29.74 22.74 -44.41
N ARG A 74 -29.22 23.91 -44.78
CA ARG A 74 -28.09 24.52 -44.08
C ARG A 74 -28.41 24.84 -42.61
N VAL A 75 -29.59 25.40 -42.34
CA VAL A 75 -30.03 25.67 -40.95
C VAL A 75 -30.13 24.36 -40.15
N LYS A 76 -30.69 23.31 -40.72
CA LYS A 76 -30.74 21.98 -40.07
C LYS A 76 -29.35 21.41 -39.78
N TYR A 77 -28.41 21.55 -40.73
CA TYR A 77 -27.02 21.13 -40.54
C TYR A 77 -26.35 21.93 -39.42
N GLU A 78 -26.50 23.26 -39.39
CA GLU A 78 -25.93 24.11 -38.35
C GLU A 78 -26.51 23.80 -36.96
N GLU A 79 -27.81 23.50 -36.86
CA GLU A 79 -28.45 23.03 -35.62
C GLU A 79 -27.91 21.68 -35.16
N GLN A 80 -27.75 20.72 -36.07
CA GLN A 80 -27.16 19.41 -35.77
C GLN A 80 -25.70 19.56 -35.32
N ARG A 81 -24.92 20.39 -36.03
CA ARG A 81 -23.53 20.69 -35.68
C ARG A 81 -23.41 21.32 -34.30
N ARG A 82 -24.29 22.26 -33.93
CA ARG A 82 -24.33 22.83 -32.58
C ARG A 82 -24.61 21.77 -31.51
N LYS A 83 -25.60 20.91 -31.72
CA LYS A 83 -25.91 19.81 -30.78
C LYS A 83 -24.73 18.87 -30.59
N VAL A 84 -24.04 18.49 -31.66
CA VAL A 84 -22.84 17.64 -31.58
C VAL A 84 -21.72 18.35 -30.83
N LEU A 85 -21.50 19.64 -31.09
CA LEU A 85 -20.50 20.45 -30.39
C LEU A 85 -20.79 20.55 -28.89
N ASP A 86 -22.04 20.82 -28.50
CA ASP A 86 -22.46 20.91 -27.10
C ASP A 86 -22.24 19.57 -26.36
N ILE A 87 -22.59 18.45 -26.99
CA ILE A 87 -22.35 17.10 -26.44
C ILE A 87 -20.85 16.82 -26.30
N THR A 88 -20.08 17.22 -27.30
CA THR A 88 -18.61 17.04 -27.33
C THR A 88 -17.94 17.84 -26.22
N GLU A 89 -18.30 19.12 -26.07
CA GLU A 89 -17.78 19.97 -25.01
C GLU A 89 -18.10 19.41 -23.63
N ALA A 90 -19.34 18.96 -23.41
CA ALA A 90 -19.74 18.32 -22.16
C ALA A 90 -18.92 17.03 -21.89
N ALA A 91 -18.71 16.20 -22.92
CA ALA A 91 -17.90 14.98 -22.81
C ALA A 91 -16.44 15.28 -22.49
N VAL A 92 -15.85 16.31 -23.11
CA VAL A 92 -14.47 16.76 -22.85
C VAL A 92 -14.33 17.30 -21.43
N GLN A 93 -15.29 18.09 -20.94
CA GLN A 93 -15.26 18.60 -19.56
C GLN A 93 -15.40 17.47 -18.53
N ALA A 94 -16.31 16.53 -18.76
CA ALA A 94 -16.46 15.36 -17.91
C ALA A 94 -15.21 14.47 -17.91
N HIS A 95 -14.56 14.30 -19.06
CA HIS A 95 -13.29 13.59 -19.15
C HIS A 95 -12.18 14.30 -18.37
N LYS A 96 -12.04 15.62 -18.54
CA LYS A 96 -11.06 16.42 -17.80
C LYS A 96 -11.25 16.31 -16.29
N ALA A 97 -12.50 16.33 -15.81
CA ALA A 97 -12.81 16.15 -14.40
C ALA A 97 -12.35 14.77 -13.89
N LYS A 98 -12.65 13.70 -14.63
CA LYS A 98 -12.22 12.33 -14.29
C LYS A 98 -10.69 12.17 -14.30
N VAL A 99 -10.00 12.75 -15.27
CA VAL A 99 -8.53 12.73 -15.34
C VAL A 99 -7.92 13.47 -14.15
N ASN A 100 -8.45 14.64 -13.80
CA ASN A 100 -7.97 15.42 -12.66
C ASN A 100 -8.16 14.67 -11.34
N GLU A 101 -9.31 14.04 -11.15
CA GLU A 101 -9.59 13.20 -9.99
C GLU A 101 -8.62 12.02 -9.90
N TRP A 102 -8.45 11.28 -11.00
CA TRP A 102 -7.52 10.16 -11.07
C TRP A 102 -6.08 10.59 -10.74
N ASN A 103 -5.61 11.70 -11.34
CA ASN A 103 -4.27 12.24 -11.08
C ASN A 103 -4.10 12.67 -9.62
N CYS A 104 -5.13 13.26 -9.01
CA CYS A 104 -5.10 13.65 -7.60
C CYS A 104 -4.91 12.41 -6.70
N LEU A 105 -5.66 11.35 -6.95
CA LEU A 105 -5.56 10.09 -6.20
C LEU A 105 -4.21 9.41 -6.39
N ASP A 106 -3.71 9.31 -7.63
CA ASP A 106 -2.37 8.77 -7.92
C ASP A 106 -1.27 9.56 -7.20
N LEU A 107 -1.32 10.89 -7.23
CA LEU A 107 -0.37 11.75 -6.53
C LEU A 107 -0.44 11.58 -5.01
N LEU A 108 -1.64 11.45 -4.42
CA LEU A 108 -1.79 11.21 -2.99
C LEU A 108 -1.15 9.89 -2.55
N LEU A 109 -1.26 8.84 -3.36
CA LEU A 109 -0.58 7.56 -3.11
C LEU A 109 0.94 7.70 -3.26
N ARG A 110 1.43 8.36 -4.31
CA ARG A 110 2.88 8.61 -4.49
C ARG A 110 3.48 9.39 -3.33
N LEU A 111 2.77 10.42 -2.87
CA LEU A 111 3.17 11.22 -1.72
C LEU A 111 3.19 10.41 -0.43
N ALA A 112 2.23 9.50 -0.24
CA ALA A 112 2.22 8.60 0.92
C ALA A 112 3.43 7.66 0.90
N ILE A 113 3.80 7.09 -0.26
CA ILE A 113 5.02 6.28 -0.39
C ILE A 113 6.23 7.14 -0.06
N LEU A 114 6.40 8.30 -0.73
CA LEU A 114 7.53 9.20 -0.52
C LEU A 114 7.74 9.59 0.96
N LYS A 115 6.65 9.82 1.70
CA LYS A 115 6.72 10.21 3.12
C LYS A 115 7.01 9.06 4.07
N THR A 116 6.70 7.83 3.68
CA THR A 116 6.78 6.66 4.55
C THR A 116 7.99 5.78 4.25
N THR A 117 8.58 5.86 3.05
CA THR A 117 9.80 5.14 2.67
C THR A 117 11.05 6.02 2.79
N ASP A 118 12.22 5.41 2.97
CA ASP A 118 13.51 6.12 2.87
C ASP A 118 13.73 6.65 1.45
N GLN A 119 14.44 7.78 1.31
CA GLN A 119 14.70 8.43 0.02
C GLN A 119 15.52 7.54 -0.94
N THR A 120 16.42 6.71 -0.40
CA THR A 120 17.21 5.76 -1.18
C THR A 120 16.31 4.71 -1.82
N LEU A 121 15.41 4.11 -1.02
CA LEU A 121 14.40 3.16 -1.47
C LEU A 121 13.47 3.80 -2.50
N TYR A 122 12.92 4.99 -2.21
CA TYR A 122 12.01 5.68 -3.12
C TYR A 122 12.63 5.94 -4.50
N SER A 123 13.92 6.29 -4.53
CA SER A 123 14.63 6.62 -5.77
C SER A 123 14.86 5.42 -6.69
N SER A 124 14.88 4.20 -6.14
CA SER A 124 15.01 2.95 -6.91
C SER A 124 13.68 2.38 -7.37
N LEU A 125 12.54 2.94 -6.96
CA LEU A 125 11.23 2.41 -7.32
C LEU A 125 10.86 2.68 -8.79
N PRO A 126 10.13 1.75 -9.44
CA PRO A 126 9.62 1.97 -10.79
C PRO A 126 8.65 3.16 -10.83
N LYS A 127 8.74 4.00 -11.85
CA LYS A 127 7.90 5.22 -11.95
C LYS A 127 6.53 4.96 -12.58
N ASP A 128 6.34 3.77 -13.15
CA ASP A 128 5.24 3.44 -14.05
C ASP A 128 3.88 3.45 -13.35
N SER A 129 3.72 2.67 -12.28
CA SER A 129 2.46 2.58 -11.53
C SER A 129 2.67 2.42 -10.03
N ILE A 130 1.69 2.86 -9.23
CA ILE A 130 1.69 2.64 -7.78
C ILE A 130 1.75 1.16 -7.44
N ALA A 131 1.00 0.32 -8.16
CA ALA A 131 1.03 -1.14 -7.97
C ALA A 131 2.45 -1.70 -8.14
N ALA A 132 3.16 -1.26 -9.19
CA ALA A 132 4.55 -1.65 -9.41
C ALA A 132 5.48 -1.16 -8.29
N GLN A 133 5.29 0.06 -7.78
CA GLN A 133 6.07 0.60 -6.66
C GLN A 133 5.89 -0.23 -5.39
N VAL A 134 4.65 -0.51 -5.01
CA VAL A 134 4.36 -1.31 -3.81
C VAL A 134 4.89 -2.73 -3.94
N ASN A 135 4.78 -3.35 -5.11
CA ASN A 135 5.34 -4.68 -5.36
C ASN A 135 6.88 -4.67 -5.32
N ALA A 136 7.53 -3.64 -5.87
CA ALA A 136 8.98 -3.50 -5.80
C ALA A 136 9.47 -3.36 -4.35
N ILE A 137 8.77 -2.57 -3.52
CA ILE A 137 9.05 -2.48 -2.07
C ILE A 137 8.98 -3.87 -1.44
N LYS A 138 7.87 -4.60 -1.63
CA LYS A 138 7.72 -5.95 -1.08
C LYS A 138 8.84 -6.90 -1.53
N HIS A 139 9.13 -6.90 -2.83
CA HIS A 139 10.14 -7.79 -3.42
C HIS A 139 11.53 -7.51 -2.86
N GLN A 140 11.91 -6.25 -2.71
CA GLN A 140 13.22 -5.88 -2.20
C GLN A 140 13.48 -6.43 -0.78
N TYR A 141 12.50 -6.36 0.11
CA TYR A 141 12.63 -6.92 1.46
C TYR A 141 12.58 -8.45 1.47
N GLN A 142 11.78 -9.06 0.56
CA GLN A 142 11.77 -10.52 0.38
C GLN A 142 13.11 -11.05 -0.16
N GLU A 143 13.72 -10.40 -1.15
CA GLU A 143 15.02 -10.79 -1.72
C GLU A 143 16.18 -10.63 -0.74
N GLN A 144 16.12 -9.63 0.14
CA GLN A 144 17.09 -9.46 1.21
C GLN A 144 17.00 -10.56 2.28
N GLY A 145 16.00 -11.44 2.20
CA GLY A 145 15.74 -12.49 3.19
C GLY A 145 15.21 -11.95 4.51
N ILE A 146 14.81 -10.67 4.54
CA ILE A 146 14.31 -9.99 5.72
C ILE A 146 12.79 -9.94 5.62
N ASN A 147 12.14 -11.00 6.05
CA ASN A 147 10.71 -10.97 6.34
C ASN A 147 10.50 -10.51 7.80
N GLU A 148 9.31 -9.98 8.10
CA GLU A 148 9.00 -9.51 9.45
C GLU A 148 9.16 -10.62 10.50
N GLU A 149 8.90 -11.85 10.10
CA GLU A 149 9.08 -13.05 10.91
C GLU A 149 10.54 -13.23 11.32
N CYS A 150 11.49 -13.21 10.38
CA CYS A 150 12.93 -13.33 10.66
C CYS A 150 13.42 -12.15 11.50
N SER A 151 12.95 -10.93 11.24
CA SER A 151 13.30 -9.77 12.07
C SER A 151 12.76 -9.92 13.49
N SER A 152 11.53 -10.41 13.67
CA SER A 152 10.93 -10.65 14.98
C SER A 152 11.67 -11.76 15.74
N TRP A 153 12.11 -12.81 15.04
CA TRP A 153 12.99 -13.83 15.62
C TRP A 153 14.35 -13.28 16.00
N ALA A 154 14.97 -12.47 15.14
CA ALA A 154 16.26 -11.87 15.43
C ALA A 154 16.20 -10.94 16.64
N GLU A 155 15.16 -10.12 16.76
CA GLU A 155 14.90 -9.28 17.93
C GLU A 155 14.64 -10.10 19.19
N PHE A 156 13.80 -11.13 19.11
CA PHE A 156 13.56 -12.04 20.22
C PHE A 156 14.86 -12.70 20.71
N MET A 157 15.73 -13.13 19.79
CA MET A 157 17.02 -13.72 20.12
C MET A 157 18.00 -12.72 20.74
N LYS A 158 17.93 -11.43 20.37
CA LYS A 158 18.74 -10.34 20.95
C LYS A 158 18.37 -10.02 22.39
N LEU A 159 17.14 -10.29 22.83
CA LEU A 159 16.75 -10.12 24.24
C LEU A 159 17.67 -10.88 25.21
N ARG A 160 18.26 -12.01 24.76
CA ARG A 160 19.22 -12.80 25.54
C ARG A 160 20.57 -12.10 25.75
N CYS A 161 20.87 -11.10 24.92
CA CYS A 161 22.14 -10.38 24.92
C CYS A 161 21.97 -8.91 25.33
N GLN A 162 20.77 -8.50 25.76
CA GLN A 162 20.48 -7.13 26.18
C GLN A 162 20.62 -6.99 27.69
N ASP A 163 21.32 -5.93 28.12
CA ASP A 163 21.44 -5.55 29.52
C ASP A 163 20.10 -4.96 30.02
N CYS A 164 19.24 -5.81 30.56
CA CYS A 164 18.02 -5.38 31.23
C CYS A 164 18.35 -4.93 32.66
N THR A 165 17.92 -3.73 33.04
CA THR A 165 18.22 -3.17 34.39
C THR A 165 17.41 -3.79 35.52
N SER A 166 16.33 -4.52 35.19
CA SER A 166 15.50 -5.23 36.15
C SER A 166 14.85 -6.47 35.53
N THR A 167 14.51 -7.46 36.36
CA THR A 167 13.77 -8.66 35.94
C THR A 167 12.41 -8.30 35.33
N GLN A 168 11.73 -7.27 35.85
CA GLN A 168 10.43 -6.82 35.33
C GLN A 168 10.55 -6.34 33.88
N GLN A 169 11.54 -5.50 33.57
CA GLN A 169 11.77 -5.03 32.20
C GLN A 169 12.04 -6.20 31.24
N PHE A 170 12.82 -7.19 31.67
CA PHE A 170 13.06 -8.38 30.87
C PHE A 170 11.77 -9.16 30.63
N THR A 171 10.98 -9.43 31.67
CA THR A 171 9.71 -10.17 31.54
C THR A 171 8.72 -9.46 30.63
N ASP A 172 8.58 -8.13 30.74
CA ASP A 172 7.68 -7.36 29.88
C ASP A 172 8.12 -7.42 28.40
N GLN A 173 9.41 -7.27 28.13
CA GLN A 173 9.96 -7.38 26.76
C GLN A 173 9.87 -8.81 26.20
N PHE A 174 10.09 -9.81 27.04
CA PHE A 174 9.96 -11.23 26.66
C PHE A 174 8.51 -11.57 26.30
N GLN A 175 7.54 -11.14 27.11
CA GLN A 175 6.12 -11.30 26.82
C GLN A 175 5.71 -10.56 25.53
N ALA A 176 6.19 -9.34 25.33
CA ALA A 176 5.95 -8.59 24.09
C ALA A 176 6.55 -9.30 22.87
N GLY A 177 7.76 -9.86 22.98
CA GLY A 177 8.39 -10.65 21.93
C GLY A 177 7.61 -11.92 21.57
N ILE A 178 7.11 -12.65 22.57
CA ILE A 178 6.23 -13.80 22.36
C ILE A 178 4.93 -13.38 21.66
N ALA A 179 4.25 -12.36 22.17
CA ALA A 179 3.00 -11.88 21.58
C ALA A 179 3.19 -11.47 20.10
N ARG A 180 4.35 -10.87 19.77
CA ARG A 180 4.71 -10.56 18.38
C ARG A 180 4.89 -11.81 17.54
N LEU A 181 5.62 -12.82 18.01
CA LEU A 181 5.78 -14.10 17.27
C LEU A 181 4.43 -14.83 17.09
N GLU A 182 3.58 -14.82 18.11
CA GLU A 182 2.23 -15.41 18.05
C GLU A 182 1.32 -14.69 17.06
N SER A 183 1.48 -13.38 16.88
CA SER A 183 0.74 -12.63 15.85
C SER A 183 1.05 -13.09 14.42
N PHE A 184 2.22 -13.71 14.20
CA PHE A 184 2.63 -14.32 12.92
C PHE A 184 2.26 -15.82 12.81
N ASP A 185 1.45 -16.35 13.73
CA ASP A 185 1.16 -17.80 13.89
C ASP A 185 2.43 -18.68 14.07
N MET A 186 3.54 -18.07 14.49
CA MET A 186 4.80 -18.78 14.77
C MET A 186 4.81 -19.31 16.19
N LYS A 187 3.90 -20.25 16.48
CA LYS A 187 3.72 -20.79 17.83
C LYS A 187 4.94 -21.60 18.26
N LEU A 188 5.58 -21.13 19.32
CA LEU A 188 6.61 -21.87 20.03
C LEU A 188 5.95 -22.92 20.94
N PRO A 189 6.48 -24.15 21.02
CA PRO A 189 6.03 -25.09 22.05
C PRO A 189 6.22 -24.49 23.44
N ALA A 190 5.29 -24.76 24.37
CA ALA A 190 5.33 -24.22 25.74
C ALA A 190 6.70 -24.41 26.43
N LYS A 191 7.32 -25.58 26.21
CA LYS A 191 8.65 -25.91 26.72
C LYS A 191 9.75 -25.01 26.16
N CYS A 192 9.63 -24.59 24.90
CA CYS A 192 10.61 -23.71 24.27
C CYS A 192 10.56 -22.30 24.88
N TYR A 193 9.38 -21.79 25.28
CA TYR A 193 9.29 -20.52 26.02
C TYR A 193 10.07 -20.60 27.34
N VAL A 194 9.82 -21.65 28.12
CA VAL A 194 10.51 -21.87 29.39
C VAL A 194 12.03 -21.99 29.17
N TYR A 195 12.46 -22.77 28.18
CA TYR A 195 13.88 -22.90 27.87
C TYR A 195 14.53 -21.58 27.45
N GLN A 196 13.89 -20.78 26.60
CA GLN A 196 14.44 -19.49 26.18
C GLN A 196 14.54 -18.49 27.35
N PHE A 197 13.55 -18.49 28.24
CA PHE A 197 13.58 -17.69 29.47
C PHE A 197 14.74 -18.11 30.38
N LEU A 198 14.87 -19.42 30.66
CA LEU A 198 15.94 -19.94 31.52
C LEU A 198 17.33 -19.67 30.95
N LEU A 199 17.50 -19.79 29.63
CA LEU A 199 18.76 -19.47 28.96
C LEU A 199 19.13 -17.98 29.12
N ALA A 200 18.15 -17.08 29.08
CA ALA A 200 18.39 -15.65 29.23
C ALA A 200 18.78 -15.27 30.67
N ILE A 201 18.21 -15.92 31.68
CA ILE A 201 18.51 -15.62 33.09
C ILE A 201 19.67 -16.45 33.67
N ALA A 202 20.20 -17.43 32.94
CA ALA A 202 21.19 -18.39 33.45
C ALA A 202 22.49 -17.72 33.92
N GLU A 203 22.91 -16.61 33.30
CA GLU A 203 24.10 -15.87 33.75
C GLU A 203 23.87 -15.14 35.07
N SER A 204 22.65 -14.63 35.29
CA SER A 204 22.27 -13.91 36.51
C SER A 204 21.84 -14.85 37.65
N TYR A 205 21.22 -15.99 37.32
CA TYR A 205 20.63 -16.94 38.27
C TYR A 205 20.97 -18.40 37.90
N PRO A 206 22.24 -18.81 38.00
CA PRO A 206 22.72 -20.08 37.46
C PRO A 206 22.14 -21.32 38.15
N GLU A 207 21.98 -21.30 39.47
CA GLU A 207 21.46 -22.46 40.22
C GLU A 207 19.96 -22.67 39.98
N PHE A 208 19.18 -21.58 39.95
CA PHE A 208 17.76 -21.64 39.59
C PHE A 208 17.55 -22.18 38.17
N ALA A 209 18.35 -21.70 37.20
CA ALA A 209 18.27 -22.17 35.83
C ALA A 209 18.63 -23.67 35.69
N LYS A 210 19.62 -24.15 36.45
CA LYS A 210 20.00 -25.58 36.49
C LYS A 210 18.89 -26.45 37.05
N ASP A 211 18.27 -26.05 38.15
CA ASP A 211 17.18 -26.80 38.79
C ASP A 211 15.97 -26.91 37.85
N CYS A 212 15.57 -25.79 37.24
CA CYS A 212 14.50 -25.80 36.25
C CYS A 212 14.86 -26.64 35.02
N HIS A 213 16.10 -26.57 34.50
CA HIS A 213 16.55 -27.44 33.40
C HIS A 213 16.45 -28.94 33.75
N HIS A 214 16.78 -29.31 34.98
CA HIS A 214 16.65 -30.68 35.47
C HIS A 214 15.19 -31.15 35.51
N ASP A 215 14.29 -30.29 35.96
CA ASP A 215 12.87 -30.58 36.03
C ASP A 215 12.21 -30.67 34.64
N ILE A 216 12.62 -29.81 33.68
CA ILE A 216 12.18 -29.92 32.29
C ILE A 216 12.62 -31.25 31.67
N ARG A 217 13.88 -31.67 31.88
CA ARG A 217 14.39 -32.96 31.39
C ARG A 217 13.66 -34.16 31.98
N LYS A 218 13.15 -34.02 33.21
CA LYS A 218 12.36 -35.05 33.90
C LYS A 218 10.88 -35.06 33.52
N ASN A 219 10.43 -34.22 32.58
CA ASN A 219 9.03 -34.12 32.14
C ASN A 219 8.04 -33.81 33.29
N ARG A 220 8.50 -33.19 34.38
CA ARG A 220 7.60 -32.73 35.45
C ARG A 220 6.90 -31.45 34.99
N ASN A 221 5.63 -31.27 35.39
CA ASN A 221 4.83 -30.11 35.02
C ASN A 221 5.57 -28.82 35.41
N LEU A 222 5.84 -27.98 34.42
CA LEU A 222 6.50 -26.69 34.59
C LEU A 222 5.42 -25.64 34.76
N THR A 223 5.21 -25.22 36.00
CA THR A 223 4.58 -23.93 36.29
C THR A 223 5.67 -22.88 36.31
N ILE A 224 5.57 -21.91 35.39
CA ILE A 224 6.30 -20.64 35.44
C ILE A 224 5.74 -19.82 36.61
#